data_AF-A0A7L2V5P8-F1
#
_entry.id   AF-A0A7L2V5P8-F1
#
_cell.length_a   1.000
_cell.length_b   1.000
_cell.length_c   1.000
_cell.angle_alpha   90.00
_cell.angle_beta   90.00
_cell.angle_gamma   90.00
#
_symmetry.space_group_name_H-M   'P 1'
#
loop_
_entity.id
_entity.type
_entity.pdbx_description
1 polymer ?
#
loop_
_entity_poly.entity_id
_entity_poly.type
_entity_poly.pdbx_seq_one_letter_code
_entity_poly.pdbx_strand_id
1 'polypeptide(L)'
;PGADGGLEEMVEELNSGKVMYAFCRVKDPNSGLPKYVLINWTGEGVNDVRKGACANHVSTVANFLKGAHVTINARAEEDVEPELIMEKVAKASGANYNFHKESSKFQDSGPQAPVGSVYQKTNAMSEIKRVNKDNFWAKAEKDEENRRLEEKRRAEEERQRLERERRERELQEAAGREQRFKARATEIEAQKRLQQQQEAENRDKEQQQWKEQAEEYEARQRKGFKRSESVEKAQEAASLVAQRAVNPRDIFRQKEKSVPGDAVTASQPG
;
A
#
# COMPACT_ATOMS: atom_id res chain seq x y z
N PRO A 1 14.90 9.01 -57.08
CA PRO A 1 16.17 9.77 -56.89
C PRO A 1 16.51 9.75 -55.39
N GLY A 2 17.03 8.65 -54.85
CA GLY A 2 18.42 8.24 -55.05
C GLY A 2 19.24 8.76 -53.87
N ALA A 3 18.85 8.41 -52.64
CA ALA A 3 19.70 8.60 -51.47
C ALA A 3 20.64 7.38 -51.42
N ASP A 4 21.75 7.51 -52.16
CA ASP A 4 22.83 6.53 -52.24
C ASP A 4 23.80 6.64 -51.04
N GLY A 5 23.50 7.47 -50.02
CA GLY A 5 24.42 7.74 -48.90
C GLY A 5 24.41 6.74 -47.75
N GLY A 6 23.81 5.57 -47.92
CA GLY A 6 24.08 4.41 -47.07
C GLY A 6 23.68 4.57 -45.60
N LEU A 7 24.47 3.99 -44.70
CA LEU A 7 24.26 4.12 -43.25
C LEU A 7 24.81 5.46 -42.75
N GLU A 8 25.81 5.99 -43.43
CA GLU A 8 26.57 7.19 -43.09
C GLU A 8 25.70 8.46 -43.19
N GLU A 9 25.02 8.65 -44.33
CA GLU A 9 24.05 9.75 -44.52
C GLU A 9 22.89 9.66 -43.52
N MET A 10 22.45 8.44 -43.20
CA MET A 10 21.38 8.23 -42.23
C MET A 10 21.80 8.65 -40.81
N VAL A 11 23.05 8.42 -40.41
CA VAL A 11 23.57 8.86 -39.11
C VAL A 11 23.67 10.39 -39.05
N GLU A 12 24.08 11.04 -40.14
CA GLU A 12 24.16 12.51 -40.22
C GLU A 12 22.79 13.22 -40.05
N GLU A 13 21.69 12.56 -40.41
CA GLU A 13 20.34 13.09 -40.24
C GLU A 13 19.78 12.96 -38.81
N LEU A 14 20.41 12.14 -37.95
CA LEU A 14 19.93 11.92 -36.58
C LEU A 14 20.15 13.16 -35.72
N ASN A 15 19.14 13.49 -34.91
CA ASN A 15 19.21 14.65 -34.01
C ASN A 15 19.08 14.20 -32.55
N SER A 16 20.06 14.59 -31.74
CA SER A 16 20.11 14.27 -30.30
C SER A 16 18.94 14.86 -29.49
N GLY A 17 18.24 15.88 -29.99
CA GLY A 17 17.07 16.49 -29.33
C GLY A 17 15.72 15.87 -29.69
N LYS A 18 15.68 14.81 -30.53
CA LYS A 18 14.43 14.25 -31.05
C LYS A 18 14.40 12.72 -30.94
N VAL A 19 13.18 12.18 -30.87
CA VAL A 19 12.92 10.76 -31.10
C VAL A 19 12.69 10.58 -32.60
N MET A 20 13.40 9.64 -33.21
CA MET A 20 13.32 9.36 -34.65
C MET A 20 13.29 7.86 -34.92
N TYR A 21 12.96 7.51 -36.16
CA TYR A 21 13.01 6.16 -36.65
C TYR A 21 13.73 6.17 -37.99
N ALA A 22 14.68 5.27 -38.17
CA ALA A 22 15.34 5.06 -39.46
C ALA A 22 15.08 3.63 -39.95
N PHE A 23 14.88 3.49 -41.25
CA PHE A 23 14.66 2.20 -41.90
C PHE A 23 15.55 2.09 -43.12
N CYS A 24 16.62 1.33 -43.00
CA CYS A 24 17.66 1.25 -44.01
C CYS A 24 17.79 -0.17 -44.58
N ARG A 25 18.24 -0.23 -45.83
CA ARG A 25 18.57 -1.48 -46.51
C ARG A 25 20.08 -1.61 -46.58
N VAL A 26 20.60 -2.72 -46.07
CA VAL A 26 22.03 -3.05 -46.07
C VAL A 26 22.27 -4.40 -46.74
N LYS A 27 23.51 -4.67 -47.15
CA LYS A 27 23.90 -6.00 -47.64
C LYS A 27 24.52 -6.78 -46.49
N ASP A 28 23.98 -7.96 -46.20
CA ASP A 28 24.52 -8.82 -45.18
C ASP A 28 25.95 -9.29 -45.54
N PRO A 29 26.95 -9.14 -44.67
CA PRO A 29 28.34 -9.49 -45.01
C PRO A 29 28.56 -11.00 -45.18
N ASN A 30 27.71 -11.85 -44.60
CA ASN A 30 27.83 -13.30 -44.67
C ASN A 30 27.21 -13.88 -45.94
N SER A 31 26.00 -13.44 -46.28
CA SER A 31 25.21 -13.98 -47.41
C SER A 31 25.22 -13.09 -48.66
N GLY A 32 25.61 -11.82 -48.54
CA GLY A 32 25.49 -10.81 -49.60
C GLY A 32 24.04 -10.38 -49.90
N LEU A 33 23.05 -10.96 -49.20
CA LEU A 33 21.64 -10.68 -49.44
C LEU A 33 21.23 -9.35 -48.81
N PRO A 34 20.28 -8.62 -49.44
CA PRO A 34 19.76 -7.40 -48.85
C PRO A 34 18.93 -7.70 -47.60
N LYS A 35 19.19 -6.97 -46.53
CA LYS A 35 18.41 -7.00 -45.29
C LYS A 35 17.95 -5.61 -44.92
N TYR A 36 16.85 -5.55 -44.20
CA TYR A 36 16.28 -4.31 -43.69
C TYR A 36 16.54 -4.18 -42.20
N VAL A 37 16.97 -3.00 -41.77
CA VAL A 37 17.24 -2.67 -40.37
C VAL A 37 16.31 -1.54 -39.95
N LEU A 38 15.61 -1.74 -38.84
CA LEU A 38 14.83 -0.71 -38.17
C LEU A 38 15.63 -0.17 -36.99
N ILE A 39 15.86 1.13 -36.95
CA ILE A 39 16.55 1.81 -35.85
C ILE A 39 15.55 2.71 -35.14
N ASN A 40 15.35 2.45 -33.85
CA ASN A 40 14.59 3.29 -32.95
C ASN A 40 15.56 4.25 -32.25
N TRP A 41 15.65 5.49 -32.73
CA TRP A 41 16.55 6.51 -32.20
C TRP A 41 15.86 7.32 -31.10
N THR A 42 16.47 7.34 -29.92
CA THR A 42 16.05 8.18 -28.80
C THR A 42 17.21 9.06 -28.36
N GLY A 43 17.36 10.22 -29.02
CA GLY A 43 18.48 11.12 -28.74
C GLY A 43 18.58 11.52 -27.26
N GLU A 44 19.81 11.73 -26.79
CA GLU A 44 20.11 12.01 -25.40
C GLU A 44 19.41 13.25 -24.84
N GLY A 45 19.29 14.30 -25.67
CA GLY A 45 18.67 15.59 -25.36
C GLY A 45 17.14 15.57 -25.30
N VAL A 46 16.50 14.43 -25.54
CA VAL A 46 15.04 14.27 -25.35
C VAL A 46 14.72 14.22 -23.86
N ASN A 47 13.73 15.01 -23.41
CA ASN A 47 13.29 14.97 -22.01
C ASN A 47 12.58 13.64 -21.65
N ASP A 48 12.60 13.28 -20.36
CA ASP A 48 12.12 11.97 -19.90
C ASP A 48 10.62 11.75 -20.12
N VAL A 49 9.83 12.82 -20.01
CA VAL A 49 8.38 12.78 -20.29
C VAL A 49 8.11 12.36 -21.73
N ARG A 50 8.88 12.89 -22.69
CA ARG A 50 8.73 12.58 -24.11
C ARG A 50 9.30 11.20 -24.46
N LYS A 51 10.40 10.78 -23.81
CA LYS A 51 10.91 9.40 -23.92
C LYS A 51 9.83 8.38 -23.52
N GLY A 52 9.14 8.62 -22.41
CA GLY A 52 8.04 7.77 -21.94
C GLY A 52 6.85 7.76 -22.90
N ALA A 53 6.42 8.92 -23.41
CA ALA A 53 5.32 9.01 -24.36
C ALA A 53 5.61 8.27 -25.68
N CYS A 54 6.82 8.42 -26.23
CA CYS A 54 7.20 7.82 -27.50
C CYS A 54 7.52 6.31 -27.41
N ALA A 55 7.72 5.75 -26.23
CA ALA A 55 7.90 4.29 -26.06
C ALA A 55 6.69 3.51 -26.61
N ASN A 56 5.48 4.07 -26.49
CA ASN A 56 4.25 3.47 -27.02
C ASN A 56 4.18 3.49 -28.56
N HIS A 57 4.96 4.35 -29.23
CA HIS A 57 4.98 4.43 -30.69
C HIS A 57 5.80 3.29 -31.30
N VAL A 58 6.80 2.77 -30.59
CA VAL A 58 7.74 1.76 -31.10
C VAL A 58 7.01 0.54 -31.66
N SER A 59 6.00 0.03 -30.96
CA SER A 59 5.21 -1.12 -31.42
C SER A 59 4.42 -0.80 -32.70
N THR A 60 3.86 0.40 -32.80
CA THR A 60 3.10 0.86 -33.97
C THR A 60 4.01 1.02 -35.18
N VAL A 61 5.20 1.61 -34.98
CA VAL A 61 6.19 1.80 -36.05
C VAL A 61 6.77 0.48 -36.52
N ALA A 62 7.09 -0.45 -35.61
CA ALA A 62 7.54 -1.79 -35.97
C ALA A 62 6.47 -2.56 -36.75
N ASN A 63 5.19 -2.39 -36.39
CA ASN A 63 4.06 -2.96 -37.13
C ASN A 63 3.81 -2.29 -38.49
N PHE A 64 4.18 -1.02 -38.66
CA PHE A 64 4.08 -0.32 -39.93
C PHE A 64 5.23 -0.73 -40.87
N LEU A 65 6.46 -0.75 -40.36
CA LEU A 65 7.69 -1.12 -41.07
C LEU A 65 7.98 -2.63 -40.96
N LYS A 66 7.00 -3.45 -41.38
CA LYS A 66 7.15 -4.90 -41.35
C LYS A 66 8.30 -5.37 -42.25
N GLY A 67 8.95 -6.45 -41.85
CA GLY A 67 10.06 -7.04 -42.62
C GLY A 67 11.45 -6.53 -42.24
N ALA A 68 11.57 -5.74 -41.16
CA ALA A 68 12.84 -5.51 -40.49
C ALA A 68 13.45 -6.87 -40.06
N HIS A 69 14.65 -7.17 -40.55
CA HIS A 69 15.39 -8.37 -40.16
C HIS A 69 16.11 -8.15 -38.83
N VAL A 70 16.53 -6.91 -38.57
CA VAL A 70 17.17 -6.48 -37.33
C VAL A 70 16.48 -5.23 -36.84
N THR A 71 16.20 -5.17 -35.54
CA THR A 71 15.72 -3.96 -34.87
C THR A 71 16.75 -3.52 -33.84
N ILE A 72 17.16 -2.25 -33.90
CA ILE A 72 18.18 -1.65 -33.03
C ILE A 72 17.53 -0.51 -32.26
N ASN A 73 17.68 -0.51 -30.93
CA ASN A 73 17.34 0.65 -30.11
C ASN A 73 18.63 1.41 -29.84
N ALA A 74 18.70 2.66 -30.29
CA ALA A 74 19.88 3.52 -30.18
C ALA A 74 19.54 4.77 -29.36
N ARG A 75 20.47 5.21 -28.52
CA ARG A 75 20.30 6.39 -27.67
C ARG A 75 21.34 7.47 -27.93
N ALA A 76 22.49 7.08 -28.46
CA ALA A 76 23.59 7.96 -28.75
C ALA A 76 24.27 7.54 -30.06
N GLU A 77 25.11 8.42 -30.62
CA GLU A 77 25.67 8.26 -31.97
C GLU A 77 26.57 7.01 -32.07
N GLU A 78 27.19 6.62 -30.97
CA GLU A 78 27.95 5.36 -30.86
C GLU A 78 27.08 4.11 -31.08
N ASP A 79 25.76 4.16 -30.84
CA ASP A 79 24.89 2.99 -31.05
C ASP A 79 24.53 2.75 -32.52
N VAL A 80 24.76 3.76 -33.37
CA VAL A 80 24.38 3.78 -34.79
C VAL A 80 25.58 3.83 -35.73
N GLU A 81 26.79 3.62 -35.20
CA GLU A 81 27.98 3.48 -36.05
C GLU A 81 27.75 2.37 -37.10
N PRO A 82 28.10 2.61 -38.38
CA PRO A 82 27.88 1.65 -39.45
C PRO A 82 28.45 0.26 -39.16
N GLU A 83 29.62 0.20 -38.52
CA GLU A 83 30.28 -1.06 -38.14
C GLU A 83 29.43 -1.88 -37.16
N LEU A 84 28.87 -1.26 -36.13
CA LEU A 84 28.04 -1.93 -35.12
C LEU A 84 26.69 -2.37 -35.68
N ILE A 85 26.10 -1.57 -36.57
CA ILE A 85 24.88 -1.96 -37.28
C ILE A 85 25.17 -3.20 -38.13
N MET A 86 26.26 -3.19 -38.90
CA MET A 86 26.64 -4.29 -39.79
C MET A 86 27.02 -5.57 -39.02
N GLU A 87 27.65 -5.45 -37.85
CA GLU A 87 27.90 -6.58 -36.96
C GLU A 87 26.60 -7.24 -36.49
N LYS A 88 25.61 -6.45 -36.05
CA LYS A 88 24.29 -6.94 -35.64
C LYS A 88 23.57 -7.63 -36.81
N VAL A 89 23.69 -7.08 -38.02
CA VAL A 89 23.15 -7.65 -39.26
C VAL A 89 23.78 -8.99 -39.60
N ALA A 90 25.11 -9.09 -39.48
CA ALA A 90 25.87 -10.31 -39.69
C ALA A 90 25.43 -11.42 -38.71
N LYS A 91 25.33 -11.07 -37.42
CA LYS A 91 24.91 -12.00 -36.36
C LYS A 91 23.48 -12.49 -36.57
N ALA A 92 22.58 -11.63 -37.01
CA ALA A 92 21.19 -11.99 -37.30
C ALA A 92 21.02 -12.80 -38.60
N SER A 93 22.08 -13.01 -39.38
CA SER A 93 22.01 -13.72 -40.66
C SER A 93 21.73 -15.20 -40.57
N GLY A 94 22.13 -15.84 -39.47
CA GLY A 94 22.13 -17.31 -39.40
C GLY A 94 23.12 -17.99 -40.37
N ALA A 95 23.66 -17.28 -41.37
CA ALA A 95 24.64 -17.73 -42.34
C ALA A 95 26.09 -17.91 -41.80
N ASN A 96 26.27 -17.99 -40.48
CA ASN A 96 27.57 -18.20 -39.82
C ASN A 96 28.01 -19.67 -39.85
N TYR A 97 27.69 -20.40 -40.91
CA TYR A 97 28.19 -21.76 -41.09
C TYR A 97 29.62 -21.63 -41.58
N ASN A 98 30.58 -22.14 -40.81
CA ASN A 98 31.97 -22.26 -41.22
C ASN A 98 32.08 -23.34 -42.30
N PHE A 99 31.57 -23.08 -43.51
CA PHE A 99 32.01 -23.79 -44.68
C PHE A 99 33.46 -23.37 -44.86
N HIS A 100 34.37 -24.30 -44.56
CA HIS A 100 35.79 -24.18 -44.84
C HIS A 100 35.90 -23.61 -46.26
N LYS A 101 36.26 -22.32 -46.37
CA LYS A 101 36.65 -21.72 -47.65
C LYS A 101 37.98 -22.37 -47.99
N GLU A 102 37.94 -23.62 -48.44
CA GLU A 102 39.08 -24.21 -49.11
C GLU A 102 39.33 -23.35 -50.34
N SER A 103 40.38 -22.54 -50.26
CA SER A 103 40.95 -21.92 -51.42
C SER A 103 41.34 -23.04 -52.38
N SER A 104 40.70 -23.08 -53.54
CA SER A 104 41.07 -23.93 -54.66
C SER A 104 42.48 -23.55 -55.14
N LYS A 105 43.50 -24.06 -54.44
CA LYS A 105 44.89 -24.08 -54.89
C LYS A 105 45.22 -25.51 -55.29
N PHE A 106 44.64 -25.95 -56.40
CA PHE A 106 45.20 -27.09 -57.12
C PHE A 106 46.33 -26.55 -57.99
N GLN A 107 47.57 -26.65 -57.48
CA GLN A 107 48.75 -26.53 -58.34
C GLN A 107 48.86 -27.83 -59.13
N ASP A 108 48.67 -27.71 -60.43
CA ASP A 108 48.98 -28.73 -61.41
C ASP A 108 50.50 -29.01 -61.38
N SER A 109 50.89 -30.21 -60.96
CA SER A 109 52.27 -30.68 -60.97
C SER A 109 52.32 -32.21 -61.07
N GLY A 110 52.28 -32.71 -62.31
CA GLY A 110 52.89 -33.99 -62.71
C GLY A 110 51.92 -35.17 -62.96
N PRO A 111 52.28 -36.11 -63.86
CA PRO A 111 51.41 -37.21 -64.24
C PRO A 111 51.26 -38.23 -63.10
N GLN A 112 50.04 -38.35 -62.56
CA GLN A 112 49.67 -39.33 -61.55
C GLN A 112 49.56 -40.74 -62.14
N ALA A 113 50.27 -41.70 -61.55
CA ALA A 113 50.14 -43.12 -61.85
C ALA A 113 48.75 -43.66 -61.46
N PRO A 114 48.29 -44.81 -62.02
CA PRO A 114 46.95 -45.32 -61.76
C PRO A 114 46.79 -45.72 -60.29
N VAL A 115 45.95 -45.00 -59.54
CA VAL A 115 45.62 -45.32 -58.16
C VAL A 115 44.49 -46.36 -58.13
N GLY A 116 44.77 -47.54 -57.57
CA GLY A 116 43.74 -48.51 -57.21
C GLY A 116 42.87 -47.95 -56.08
N SER A 117 41.56 -48.11 -56.17
CA SER A 117 40.64 -47.59 -55.15
C SER A 117 40.84 -48.31 -53.81
N VAL A 118 41.48 -47.63 -52.85
CA VAL A 118 41.47 -48.01 -51.42
C VAL A 118 40.14 -47.57 -50.80
N TYR A 119 39.03 -48.05 -51.35
CA TYR A 119 37.71 -47.77 -50.80
C TYR A 119 37.38 -48.79 -49.72
N GLN A 120 37.50 -48.40 -48.45
CA GLN A 120 36.76 -49.06 -47.38
C GLN A 120 35.44 -48.32 -47.18
N LYS A 121 34.32 -49.04 -47.36
CA LYS A 121 32.99 -48.48 -47.16
C LYS A 121 32.79 -48.14 -45.70
N THR A 122 32.80 -46.85 -45.36
CA THR A 122 32.49 -46.37 -44.02
C THR A 122 31.06 -46.78 -43.67
N ASN A 123 30.92 -47.62 -42.64
CA ASN A 123 29.62 -48.08 -42.17
C ASN A 123 29.04 -47.03 -41.21
N ALA A 124 28.13 -46.19 -41.71
CA ALA A 124 27.51 -45.09 -40.97
C ALA A 124 26.89 -45.53 -39.62
N MET A 125 26.37 -46.76 -39.53
CA MET A 125 25.82 -47.31 -38.28
C MET A 125 26.88 -47.50 -37.18
N SER A 126 28.14 -47.71 -37.55
CA SER A 126 29.24 -47.90 -36.61
C SER A 126 29.87 -46.58 -36.12
N GLU A 127 29.74 -45.50 -36.88
CA GLU A 127 30.15 -44.15 -36.44
C GLU A 127 29.10 -43.49 -35.55
N ILE A 128 27.81 -43.68 -35.83
CA ILE A 128 26.71 -43.12 -35.01
C ILE A 128 26.74 -43.68 -33.58
N LYS A 129 27.15 -44.94 -33.37
CA LYS A 129 27.32 -45.54 -32.04
C LYS A 129 28.55 -45.06 -31.27
N ARG A 130 29.52 -44.39 -31.90
CA ARG A 130 30.74 -43.92 -31.23
C ARG A 130 30.57 -42.60 -30.48
N VAL A 131 29.48 -41.87 -30.72
CA VAL A 131 29.23 -40.59 -30.07
C VAL A 131 28.09 -40.77 -29.07
N ASN A 132 28.39 -40.74 -27.77
CA ASN A 132 27.41 -40.64 -26.68
C ASN A 132 26.71 -39.26 -26.70
N LYS A 133 26.06 -38.95 -27.83
CA LYS A 133 25.35 -37.70 -28.11
C LYS A 133 24.17 -37.51 -27.15
N ASP A 134 23.53 -38.61 -26.75
CA ASP A 134 22.40 -38.58 -25.82
C ASP A 134 22.81 -38.13 -24.41
N ASN A 135 24.01 -38.49 -23.94
CA ASN A 135 24.53 -38.02 -22.64
C ASN A 135 24.86 -36.52 -22.65
N PHE A 136 25.27 -35.97 -23.80
CA PHE A 136 25.57 -34.54 -23.92
C PHE A 136 24.29 -33.71 -23.89
N TRP A 137 23.27 -34.09 -24.66
CA TRP A 137 21.98 -33.40 -24.64
C TRP A 137 21.27 -33.54 -23.30
N ALA A 138 21.28 -34.72 -22.67
CA ALA A 138 20.70 -34.92 -21.35
C ALA A 138 21.41 -34.09 -20.26
N LYS A 139 22.73 -33.92 -20.35
CA LYS A 139 23.48 -33.07 -19.43
C LYS A 139 23.16 -31.58 -19.65
N ALA A 140 23.11 -31.14 -20.90
CA ALA A 140 22.77 -29.76 -21.25
C ALA A 140 21.35 -29.39 -20.84
N GLU A 141 20.38 -30.29 -21.03
CA GLU A 141 18.98 -30.10 -20.62
C GLU A 141 18.85 -30.02 -19.09
N LYS A 142 19.57 -30.88 -18.36
CA LYS A 142 19.60 -30.86 -16.90
C LYS A 142 20.26 -29.61 -16.32
N ASP A 143 21.33 -29.12 -16.94
CA ASP A 143 21.98 -27.86 -16.55
C ASP A 143 21.06 -26.65 -16.82
N GLU A 144 20.33 -26.65 -17.94
CA GLU A 144 19.34 -25.61 -18.28
C GLU A 144 18.14 -25.63 -17.32
N GLU A 145 17.65 -26.81 -16.95
CA GLU A 145 16.57 -26.98 -15.96
C GLU A 145 17.00 -26.47 -14.58
N ASN A 146 18.21 -26.81 -14.13
CA ASN A 146 18.77 -26.31 -12.88
C ASN A 146 18.91 -24.78 -12.88
N ARG A 147 19.36 -24.18 -14.00
CA ARG A 147 19.44 -22.72 -14.12
C ARG A 147 18.06 -22.07 -13.98
N ARG A 148 17.04 -22.63 -14.64
CA ARG A 148 15.66 -22.13 -14.54
C ARG A 148 15.08 -22.26 -13.13
N LEU A 149 15.36 -23.37 -12.44
CA LEU A 149 14.96 -23.57 -11.05
C LEU A 149 15.63 -22.56 -10.11
N GLU A 150 16.92 -22.30 -10.31
CA GLU A 150 17.68 -21.33 -9.52
C GLU A 150 17.18 -19.89 -9.74
N GLU A 151 16.92 -19.50 -11.00
CA GLU A 151 16.32 -18.20 -11.33
C GLU A 151 14.92 -18.06 -10.75
N LYS A 152 14.09 -19.11 -10.85
CA LYS A 152 12.74 -19.12 -10.28
C LYS A 152 12.78 -19.02 -8.75
N ARG A 153 13.72 -19.72 -8.10
CA ARG A 153 13.93 -19.63 -6.65
C ARG A 153 14.33 -18.22 -6.24
N ARG A 154 15.29 -17.61 -6.93
CA ARG A 154 15.71 -16.21 -6.65
C ARG A 154 14.57 -15.22 -6.86
N ALA A 155 13.80 -15.37 -7.93
CA ALA A 155 12.64 -14.51 -8.20
C ALA A 155 11.54 -14.67 -7.13
N GLU A 156 11.34 -15.90 -6.62
CA GLU A 156 10.38 -16.16 -5.55
C GLU A 156 10.86 -15.61 -4.20
N GLU A 157 12.15 -15.74 -3.88
CA GLU A 157 12.76 -15.13 -2.69
C GLU A 157 12.68 -13.60 -2.73
N GLU A 158 12.94 -12.99 -3.89
CA GLU A 158 12.81 -11.55 -4.10
C GLU A 158 11.35 -11.09 -3.95
N ARG A 159 10.39 -11.80 -4.56
CA ARG A 159 8.95 -11.55 -4.33
C ARG A 159 8.58 -11.63 -2.86
N GLN A 160 9.02 -12.67 -2.16
CA GLN A 160 8.74 -12.84 -0.73
C GLN A 160 9.40 -11.74 0.12
N ARG A 161 10.58 -11.25 -0.25
CA ARG A 161 11.22 -10.12 0.41
C ARG A 161 10.42 -8.84 0.22
N LEU A 162 10.02 -8.53 -1.01
CA LEU A 162 9.20 -7.35 -1.32
C LEU A 162 7.82 -7.43 -0.64
N GLU A 163 7.20 -8.61 -0.59
CA GLU A 163 5.92 -8.81 0.09
C GLU A 163 6.04 -8.60 1.61
N ARG A 164 7.13 -9.09 2.23
CA ARG A 164 7.42 -8.86 3.65
C ARG A 164 7.63 -7.38 3.94
N GLU A 165 8.42 -6.68 3.12
CA GLU A 165 8.68 -5.24 3.29
C GLU A 165 7.39 -4.43 3.13
N ARG A 166 6.56 -4.76 2.14
CA ARG A 166 5.23 -4.14 1.95
C ARG A 166 4.33 -4.38 3.17
N ARG A 167 4.26 -5.63 3.66
CA ARG A 167 3.45 -5.99 4.84
C ARG A 167 3.94 -5.27 6.10
N GLU A 168 5.26 -5.16 6.30
CA GLU A 168 5.85 -4.47 7.44
C GLU A 168 5.53 -2.97 7.41
N ARG A 169 5.61 -2.34 6.24
CA ARG A 169 5.21 -0.94 6.05
C ARG A 169 3.71 -0.73 6.33
N GLU A 170 2.85 -1.59 5.80
CA GLU A 170 1.40 -1.54 6.08
C GLU A 170 1.12 -1.73 7.58
N LEU A 171 1.86 -2.61 8.26
CA LEU A 171 1.74 -2.86 9.70
C LEU A 171 2.21 -1.65 10.53
N GLN A 172 3.33 -1.02 10.17
CA GLN A 172 3.81 0.21 10.82
C GLN A 172 2.82 1.37 10.64
N GLU A 173 2.29 1.55 9.43
CA GLU A 173 1.27 2.57 9.16
C GLU A 173 -0.03 2.27 9.92
N ALA A 174 -0.45 1.00 10.02
CA ALA A 174 -1.60 0.59 10.83
C ALA A 174 -1.37 0.83 12.33
N ALA A 175 -0.20 0.45 12.86
CA ALA A 175 0.15 0.68 14.25
C ALA A 175 0.21 2.18 14.58
N GLY A 176 0.74 3.00 13.67
CA GLY A 176 0.75 4.46 13.81
C GLY A 176 -0.67 5.04 13.84
N ARG A 177 -1.59 4.53 13.00
CA ARG A 177 -3.02 4.91 13.04
C ARG A 177 -3.68 4.50 14.35
N GLU A 178 -3.42 3.29 14.83
CA GLU A 178 -3.96 2.80 16.10
C GLU A 178 -3.46 3.63 17.29
N GLN A 179 -2.17 3.99 17.32
CA GLN A 179 -1.62 4.86 18.37
C GLN A 179 -2.29 6.23 18.38
N ARG A 180 -2.48 6.85 17.21
CA ARG A 180 -3.20 8.14 17.10
C ARG A 180 -4.65 8.03 17.56
N PHE A 181 -5.33 6.95 17.18
CA PHE A 181 -6.70 6.69 17.60
C PHE A 181 -6.79 6.52 19.11
N LYS A 182 -5.89 5.72 19.69
CA LYS A 182 -5.83 5.47 21.13
C LYS A 182 -5.52 6.75 21.92
N ALA A 183 -4.56 7.55 21.47
CA ALA A 183 -4.23 8.84 22.09
C ALA A 183 -5.43 9.79 22.08
N ARG A 184 -6.11 9.92 20.94
CA ARG A 184 -7.33 10.74 20.83
C ARG A 184 -8.45 10.22 21.73
N ALA A 185 -8.62 8.89 21.82
CA ALA A 185 -9.62 8.29 22.70
C ALA A 185 -9.34 8.61 24.18
N THR A 186 -8.07 8.50 24.62
CA THR A 186 -7.70 8.85 25.99
C THR A 186 -7.91 10.33 26.31
N GLU A 187 -7.65 11.22 25.34
CA GLU A 187 -7.87 12.66 25.50
C GLU A 187 -9.37 12.98 25.62
N ILE A 188 -10.21 12.38 24.78
CA ILE A 188 -11.68 12.50 24.86
C ILE A 188 -12.19 12.00 26.22
N GLU A 189 -11.70 10.85 26.69
CA GLU A 189 -12.11 10.29 27.97
C GLU A 189 -11.70 11.18 29.15
N ALA A 190 -10.49 11.75 29.12
CA ALA A 190 -10.03 12.71 30.11
C ALA A 190 -10.90 13.98 30.11
N GLN A 191 -11.21 14.53 28.92
CA GLN A 191 -12.07 15.71 28.79
C GLN A 191 -13.48 15.43 29.31
N LYS A 192 -14.05 14.26 28.98
CA LYS A 192 -15.38 13.85 29.44
C LYS A 192 -15.42 13.66 30.96
N ARG A 193 -14.35 13.14 31.56
CA ARG A 193 -14.23 12.97 33.01
C ARG A 193 -14.14 14.31 33.73
N LEU A 194 -13.39 15.26 33.19
CA LEU A 194 -13.30 16.62 33.72
C LEU A 194 -14.65 17.34 33.65
N GLN A 195 -15.34 17.22 32.50
CA GLN A 195 -16.69 17.77 32.33
C GLN A 195 -17.68 17.17 33.33
N GLN A 196 -17.67 15.84 33.52
CA GLN A 196 -18.53 15.18 34.52
C GLN A 196 -18.24 15.66 35.95
N GLN A 197 -16.97 15.92 36.30
CA GLN A 197 -16.63 16.47 37.62
C GLN A 197 -17.17 17.89 37.79
N GLN A 198 -17.04 18.75 36.78
CA GLN A 198 -17.62 20.10 36.81
C GLN A 198 -19.14 20.07 36.88
N GLU A 199 -19.80 19.22 36.10
CA GLU A 199 -21.25 19.06 36.15
C GLU A 199 -21.73 18.54 37.51
N ALA A 200 -21.00 17.59 38.11
CA ALA A 200 -21.30 17.10 39.46
C ALA A 200 -21.12 18.20 40.51
N GLU A 201 -20.01 18.95 40.46
CA GLU A 201 -19.76 20.06 41.38
C GLU A 201 -20.81 21.17 41.24
N ASN A 202 -21.19 21.51 40.00
CA ASN A 202 -22.28 22.45 39.74
C ASN A 202 -23.61 21.94 40.27
N ARG A 203 -23.91 20.65 40.08
CA ARG A 203 -25.13 20.03 40.61
C ARG A 203 -25.16 20.03 42.14
N ASP A 204 -24.01 19.79 42.78
CA ASP A 204 -23.89 19.83 44.24
C ASP A 204 -24.05 21.26 44.77
N LYS A 205 -23.49 22.27 44.07
CA LYS A 205 -23.71 23.70 44.38
C LYS A 205 -25.18 24.09 44.22
N GLU A 206 -25.84 23.70 43.13
CA GLU A 206 -27.27 23.95 42.93
C GLU A 206 -28.12 23.28 44.02
N GLN A 207 -27.79 22.04 44.40
CA GLN A 207 -28.47 21.36 45.51
C GLN A 207 -28.26 22.06 46.86
N GLN A 208 -27.07 22.58 47.12
CA GLN A 208 -26.79 23.37 48.32
C GLN A 208 -27.59 24.68 48.33
N GLN A 209 -27.56 25.43 47.23
CA GLN A 209 -28.35 26.66 47.07
C GLN A 209 -29.85 26.40 47.25
N TRP A 210 -30.37 25.32 46.68
CA TRP A 210 -31.77 24.93 46.86
C TRP A 210 -32.09 24.60 48.32
N LYS A 211 -31.22 23.86 49.01
CA LYS A 211 -31.38 23.55 50.45
C LYS A 211 -31.36 24.81 51.30
N GLU A 212 -30.41 25.72 51.07
CA GLU A 212 -30.33 27.00 51.78
C GLU A 212 -31.58 27.85 51.55
N GLN A 213 -32.08 27.95 50.31
CA GLN A 213 -33.32 28.66 50.01
C GLN A 213 -34.53 28.01 50.68
N ALA A 214 -34.61 26.68 50.68
CA ALA A 214 -35.68 25.94 51.34
C ALA A 214 -35.65 26.17 52.87
N GLU A 215 -34.48 26.13 53.49
CA GLU A 215 -34.28 26.38 54.92
C GLU A 215 -34.56 27.84 55.28
N GLU A 216 -34.16 28.80 54.45
CA GLU A 216 -34.49 30.22 54.65
C GLU A 216 -36.00 30.45 54.52
N TYR A 217 -36.65 29.83 53.54
CA TYR A 217 -38.10 29.89 53.37
C TYR A 217 -38.82 29.30 54.59
N GLU A 218 -38.40 28.13 55.06
CA GLU A 218 -38.94 27.49 56.26
C GLU A 218 -38.70 28.34 57.51
N ALA A 219 -37.50 28.94 57.67
CA ALA A 219 -37.18 29.85 58.76
C ALA A 219 -38.01 31.14 58.71
N ARG A 220 -38.28 31.70 57.52
CA ARG A 220 -39.19 32.84 57.33
C ARG A 220 -40.62 32.48 57.71
N GLN A 221 -41.12 31.32 57.28
CA GLN A 221 -42.44 30.82 57.69
C GLN A 221 -42.51 30.62 59.22
N ARG A 222 -41.47 30.01 59.83
CA ARG A 222 -41.38 29.81 61.27
C ARG A 222 -41.28 31.12 62.05
N LYS A 223 -40.56 32.13 61.55
CA LYS A 223 -40.53 33.49 62.12
C LYS A 223 -41.88 34.19 61.96
N GLY A 224 -42.54 34.09 60.81
CA GLY A 224 -43.89 34.61 60.59
C GLY A 224 -44.91 34.00 61.54
N PHE A 225 -44.82 32.68 61.78
CA PHE A 225 -45.66 31.98 62.75
C PHE A 225 -45.34 32.38 64.20
N LYS A 226 -44.07 32.47 64.58
CA LYS A 226 -43.64 32.85 65.95
C LYS A 226 -43.88 34.32 66.31
N ARG A 227 -43.93 35.21 65.31
CA ARG A 227 -44.06 36.67 65.47
C ARG A 227 -45.51 37.16 65.32
N SER A 228 -46.46 36.22 65.20
CA SER A 228 -47.89 36.50 65.32
C SER A 228 -48.19 36.90 66.76
N GLU A 229 -48.89 38.02 66.96
CA GLU A 229 -49.34 38.50 68.29
C GLU A 229 -50.05 37.39 69.09
N SER A 230 -50.73 36.46 68.40
CA SER A 230 -51.43 35.34 69.06
C SER A 230 -50.47 34.34 69.71
N VAL A 231 -49.30 34.13 69.10
CA VAL A 231 -48.28 33.20 69.62
C VAL A 231 -47.48 33.83 70.75
N GLU A 232 -47.12 35.11 70.63
CA GLU A 232 -46.49 35.88 71.73
C GLU A 232 -47.40 35.94 72.96
N LYS A 233 -48.69 36.25 72.76
CA LYS A 233 -49.68 36.29 73.84
C LYS A 233 -49.91 34.91 74.48
N ALA A 234 -49.84 33.83 73.70
CA ALA A 234 -49.91 32.46 74.23
C ALA A 234 -48.66 32.09 75.04
N GLN A 235 -47.46 32.49 74.60
CA GLN A 235 -46.22 32.27 75.36
C GLN A 235 -46.15 33.11 76.63
N GLU A 236 -46.60 34.38 76.59
CA GLU A 236 -46.72 35.24 77.76
C GLU A 236 -47.71 34.65 78.78
N ALA A 237 -48.89 34.21 78.31
CA ALA A 237 -49.87 33.53 79.15
C ALA A 237 -49.31 32.22 79.74
N ALA A 238 -48.60 31.41 78.96
CA ALA A 238 -47.96 30.19 79.46
C ALA A 238 -46.90 30.48 80.52
N SER A 239 -46.11 31.54 80.35
CA SER A 239 -45.09 31.97 81.32
C SER A 239 -45.72 32.49 82.62
N LEU A 240 -46.81 33.25 82.53
CA LEU A 240 -47.60 33.69 83.68
C LEU A 240 -48.28 32.52 84.41
N VAL A 241 -48.72 31.48 83.69
CA VAL A 241 -49.27 30.26 84.29
C VAL A 241 -48.18 29.41 84.94
N ALA A 242 -46.98 29.32 84.36
CA ALA A 242 -45.85 28.57 84.91
C ALA A 242 -45.27 29.19 86.20
N GLN A 243 -45.38 30.51 86.37
CA GLN A 243 -45.02 31.20 87.61
C GLN A 243 -46.06 31.03 88.74
N ARG A 244 -47.23 30.43 88.47
CA ARG A 244 -48.21 30.13 89.52
C ARG A 244 -47.74 28.94 90.34
N ALA A 245 -47.75 29.10 91.66
CA ALA A 245 -47.36 28.06 92.61
C ALA A 245 -48.24 26.79 92.56
N VAL A 246 -49.44 26.87 91.96
CA VAL A 246 -50.37 25.73 91.85
C VAL A 246 -51.06 25.77 90.48
N ASN A 247 -51.01 24.64 89.76
CA ASN A 247 -51.64 24.50 88.45
C ASN A 247 -53.15 24.23 88.62
N PRO A 248 -54.04 25.11 88.12
CA PRO A 248 -55.49 24.97 88.32
C PRO A 248 -56.09 23.72 87.65
N ARG A 249 -55.42 23.12 86.65
CA ARG A 249 -55.83 21.83 86.09
C ARG A 249 -55.73 20.69 87.11
N ASP A 250 -54.79 20.77 88.05
CA ASP A 250 -54.64 19.76 89.10
C ASP A 250 -55.75 19.85 90.15
N ILE A 251 -56.30 21.05 90.38
CA ILE A 251 -57.47 21.28 91.26
C ILE A 251 -58.72 20.61 90.67
N PHE A 252 -58.94 20.73 89.35
CA PHE A 252 -60.06 20.07 88.68
C PHE A 252 -59.89 18.55 88.58
N ARG A 253 -58.66 18.08 88.34
CA ARG A 253 -58.35 16.64 88.34
C ARG A 253 -58.54 15.98 89.70
N GLN A 254 -58.28 16.70 90.79
CA GLN A 254 -58.62 16.26 92.14
C GLN A 254 -60.15 16.18 92.35
N LYS A 255 -60.90 17.09 91.74
CA LYS A 255 -62.38 17.11 91.80
C LYS A 255 -63.02 15.97 90.99
N GLU A 256 -62.48 15.64 89.82
CA GLU A 256 -62.90 14.46 89.05
C GLU A 256 -62.55 13.13 89.72
N LYS A 257 -61.45 13.08 90.49
CA LYS A 257 -61.12 11.90 91.31
C LYS A 257 -61.99 11.76 92.57
N SER A 258 -62.83 12.75 92.90
CA SER A 258 -63.67 12.77 94.12
C SER A 258 -65.18 12.70 93.84
N VAL A 259 -65.61 12.48 92.60
CA VAL A 259 -67.01 12.19 92.27
C VAL A 259 -67.21 10.66 92.20
N PRO A 260 -68.05 10.05 93.06
CA PRO A 260 -68.48 8.67 92.89
C PRO A 260 -69.55 8.60 91.79
N GLY A 261 -69.47 7.56 90.96
CA GLY A 261 -70.26 7.43 89.73
C GLY A 261 -71.73 7.08 89.93
N ASP A 262 -72.52 7.31 88.87
CA ASP A 262 -73.57 6.39 88.44
C ASP A 262 -73.95 6.61 86.95
N ALA A 263 -74.44 5.53 86.35
CA ALA A 263 -74.49 5.22 84.92
C ALA A 263 -75.59 5.93 84.08
N VAL A 264 -75.48 5.83 82.73
CA VAL A 264 -76.44 5.13 81.83
C VAL A 264 -76.30 5.59 80.34
N THR A 265 -76.11 4.57 79.47
CA THR A 265 -76.35 4.36 78.02
C THR A 265 -76.76 5.50 77.06
N ALA A 266 -76.21 5.54 75.83
CA ALA A 266 -76.76 4.85 74.63
C ALA A 266 -76.22 5.35 73.27
N SER A 267 -76.08 4.38 72.35
CA SER A 267 -76.27 4.39 70.88
C SER A 267 -75.27 5.05 69.90
N GLN A 268 -74.78 4.19 69.01
CA GLN A 268 -74.08 4.39 67.73
C GLN A 268 -75.05 4.83 66.60
N PRO A 269 -74.52 5.43 65.53
CA PRO A 269 -74.68 4.88 64.17
C PRO A 269 -73.29 4.71 63.51
N GLY A 270 -73.05 3.82 62.55
CA GLY A 270 -73.80 3.55 61.33
C GLY A 270 -73.04 4.18 60.19
#